data_AF-A0A401I1C5-F1
#
_entry.id   AF-A0A401I1C5-F1
#
_cell.length_a   1.000
_cell.length_b   1.000
_cell.length_c   1.000
_cell.angle_alpha   90.00
_cell.angle_beta   90.00
_cell.angle_gamma   90.00
#
_symmetry.space_group_name_H-M   'P 1'
#
loop_
_entity.id
_entity.type
_entity.pdbx_description
1 polymer ?
#
loop_
_entity_poly.entity_id
_entity_poly.type
_entity_poly.pdbx_seq_one_letter_code
_entity_poly.pdbx_strand_id
1 'polypeptide(L)'
;MIASIRNAGYLTAAEKEQVIRHLNRLPVKQQLCHGDPNPGNIMIHGDEAVFIDWMNASIGNPEADLAEYIIMIRYAILPPHAPSNAVSRFDSLRERIIHVFCEEYRRLTGLEPNEIEDWILPVAARKLHADAISEQEKALLLAEIRSRL
;
A
#
# COMPACT_ATOMS: atom_id res chain seq x y z
N MET A 1 -9.92 5.86 -6.24
CA MET A 1 -9.49 6.13 -4.84
C MET A 1 -10.60 6.73 -3.97
N ILE A 2 -11.11 7.94 -4.22
CA ILE A 2 -12.10 8.61 -3.34
C ILE A 2 -13.37 7.78 -3.11
N ALA A 3 -13.93 7.17 -4.17
CA ALA A 3 -15.13 6.35 -4.05
C ALA A 3 -14.94 5.18 -3.06
N SER A 4 -13.79 4.50 -3.13
CA SER A 4 -13.41 3.41 -2.22
C SER A 4 -13.30 3.90 -0.77
N ILE A 5 -12.66 5.07 -0.54
CA ILE A 5 -12.55 5.67 0.80
C ILE A 5 -13.95 5.98 1.37
N ARG A 6 -14.84 6.54 0.54
CA ARG A 6 -16.23 6.83 0.96
C ARG A 6 -17.00 5.55 1.34
N ASN A 7 -16.72 4.45 0.65
CA ASN A 7 -17.35 3.14 0.87
C ASN A 7 -16.66 2.28 1.93
N ALA A 8 -15.55 2.72 2.54
CA ALA A 8 -14.89 2.00 3.63
C ALA A 8 -15.82 1.94 4.86
N GLY A 9 -16.41 0.76 5.13
CA GLY A 9 -17.44 0.59 6.17
C GLY A 9 -16.95 0.80 7.60
N TYR A 10 -15.64 0.72 7.82
CA TYR A 10 -15.00 0.78 9.14
C TYR A 10 -14.62 2.21 9.58
N LEU A 11 -14.71 3.19 8.67
CA LEU A 11 -14.38 4.58 8.95
C LEU A 11 -15.66 5.41 9.16
N THR A 12 -15.63 6.29 10.16
CA THR A 12 -16.66 7.30 10.38
C THR A 12 -16.68 8.33 9.23
N ALA A 13 -17.79 9.07 9.10
CA ALA A 13 -17.87 10.14 8.11
C ALA A 13 -16.79 11.23 8.31
N ALA A 14 -16.44 11.53 9.57
CA ALA A 14 -15.41 12.51 9.90
C ALA A 14 -14.00 12.02 9.50
N GLU A 15 -13.66 10.77 9.82
CA GLU A 15 -12.38 10.15 9.41
C GLU A 15 -12.27 10.12 7.87
N LYS A 16 -13.34 9.71 7.16
CA LYS A 16 -13.37 9.72 5.68
C LYS A 16 -13.08 11.10 5.11
N GLU A 17 -13.70 12.14 5.66
CA GLU A 17 -13.51 13.51 5.19
C GLU A 17 -12.09 14.02 5.49
N GLN A 18 -11.50 13.68 6.64
CA GLN A 18 -10.10 14.01 6.93
C GLN A 18 -9.15 13.33 5.94
N VAL A 19 -9.34 12.03 5.65
CA VAL A 19 -8.54 11.31 4.64
C VAL A 19 -8.69 11.94 3.26
N ILE A 20 -9.90 12.28 2.84
CA ILE A 20 -10.14 12.91 1.53
C ILE A 20 -9.50 14.30 1.47
N ARG A 21 -9.56 15.09 2.54
CA ARG A 21 -8.87 16.38 2.62
C ARG A 21 -7.35 16.23 2.54
N HIS A 22 -6.78 15.20 3.16
CA HIS A 22 -5.36 14.88 3.02
C HIS A 22 -5.01 14.54 1.58
N LEU A 23 -5.76 13.60 0.96
CA LEU A 23 -5.57 13.21 -0.43
C LEU A 23 -5.63 14.40 -1.40
N ASN A 24 -6.58 15.31 -1.22
CA ASN A 24 -6.74 16.49 -2.08
C ASN A 24 -5.58 17.50 -1.98
N ARG A 25 -4.69 17.38 -0.99
CA ARG A 25 -3.48 18.21 -0.85
C ARG A 25 -2.25 17.58 -1.49
N LEU A 26 -2.30 16.31 -1.86
CA LEU A 26 -1.17 15.60 -2.46
C LEU A 26 -0.94 16.10 -3.91
N PRO A 27 0.31 16.13 -4.39
CA PRO A 27 0.60 16.49 -5.77
C PRO A 27 -0.11 15.56 -6.75
N VAL A 28 -0.68 16.13 -7.82
CA VAL A 28 -1.29 15.36 -8.90
C VAL A 28 -0.24 15.11 -9.99
N LYS A 29 0.07 13.83 -10.24
CA LYS A 29 0.95 13.40 -11.33
C LYS A 29 0.12 12.76 -12.46
N GLN A 30 0.71 12.67 -13.65
CA GLN A 30 0.09 12.02 -14.82
C GLN A 30 0.99 10.89 -15.34
N GLN A 31 1.30 9.94 -14.45
CA GLN A 31 2.12 8.77 -14.78
C GLN A 31 1.25 7.54 -14.93
N LEU A 32 1.70 6.57 -15.72
CA LEU A 32 1.08 5.25 -15.77
C LEU A 32 1.32 4.53 -14.43
N CYS A 33 0.22 4.14 -13.79
CA CYS A 33 0.19 3.35 -12.57
C CYS A 33 -0.41 1.98 -12.87
N HIS A 34 0.07 0.95 -12.17
CA HIS A 34 -0.46 -0.40 -12.23
C HIS A 34 -1.90 -0.45 -11.70
N GLY A 35 -2.17 0.25 -10.60
CA GLY A 35 -3.49 0.34 -9.97
C GLY A 35 -3.93 -0.91 -9.20
N ASP A 36 -3.22 -2.03 -9.34
CA ASP A 36 -3.31 -3.20 -8.45
C ASP A 36 -1.92 -3.73 -8.03
N PRO A 37 -1.22 -3.00 -7.15
CA PRO A 37 0.10 -3.40 -6.66
C PRO A 37 -0.01 -4.67 -5.80
N ASN A 38 0.47 -5.79 -6.32
CA ASN A 38 0.51 -7.07 -5.63
C ASN A 38 1.80 -7.80 -6.01
N PRO A 39 2.61 -8.30 -5.06
CA PRO A 39 3.81 -9.07 -5.40
C PRO A 39 3.53 -10.31 -6.27
N GLY A 40 2.32 -10.87 -6.19
CA GLY A 40 1.87 -11.95 -7.08
C GLY A 40 1.71 -11.55 -8.55
N ASN A 41 1.63 -10.25 -8.83
CA ASN A 41 1.55 -9.69 -10.19
C ASN A 41 2.94 -9.43 -10.80
N ILE A 42 4.02 -9.88 -10.14
CA ILE A 42 5.40 -9.76 -10.62
C ILE A 42 5.93 -11.14 -10.98
N MET A 43 6.21 -11.37 -12.26
CA MET A 43 6.88 -12.57 -12.74
C MET A 43 8.38 -12.30 -12.93
N ILE A 44 9.22 -13.20 -12.45
CA ILE A 44 10.67 -13.11 -12.62
C ILE A 44 11.11 -14.08 -13.72
N HIS A 45 11.77 -13.56 -14.74
CA HIS A 45 12.37 -14.35 -15.81
C HIS A 45 13.86 -13.99 -15.95
N GLY A 46 14.74 -14.85 -15.41
CA GLY A 46 16.16 -14.51 -15.29
C GLY A 46 16.34 -13.31 -14.36
N ASP A 47 16.99 -12.26 -14.87
CA ASP A 47 17.23 -11.00 -14.16
C ASP A 47 16.17 -9.93 -14.42
N GLU A 48 15.11 -10.26 -15.17
CA GLU A 48 14.04 -9.33 -15.53
C GLU A 48 12.76 -9.57 -14.73
N ALA A 49 12.13 -8.47 -14.29
CA ALA A 49 10.82 -8.47 -13.68
C ALA A 49 9.77 -8.02 -14.70
N VAL A 50 8.72 -8.82 -14.88
CA VAL A 50 7.58 -8.54 -15.75
C VAL A 50 6.33 -8.37 -14.89
N PHE A 51 5.68 -7.22 -15.03
CA PHE A 51 4.42 -6.92 -14.36
C PHE A 51 3.24 -7.36 -15.23
N ILE A 52 2.29 -8.06 -14.63
CA ILE A 52 1.07 -8.58 -15.27
C ILE A 52 -0.17 -8.06 -14.55
N ASP A 53 -1.35 -8.33 -15.10
CA ASP A 53 -2.64 -7.94 -14.51
C ASP A 53 -2.91 -6.41 -14.51
N TRP A 54 -2.70 -5.80 -15.67
CA TRP A 54 -2.89 -4.35 -15.91
C TRP A 54 -4.36 -3.91 -16.03
N MET A 55 -5.34 -4.73 -15.66
CA MET A 55 -6.77 -4.40 -15.82
C MET A 55 -7.22 -3.19 -14.97
N ASN A 56 -6.47 -2.88 -13.91
CA ASN A 56 -6.70 -1.73 -13.04
C ASN A 56 -5.79 -0.53 -13.36
N ALA A 57 -5.05 -0.58 -14.47
CA ALA A 57 -4.12 0.47 -14.86
C ALA A 57 -4.80 1.84 -14.91
N SER A 58 -4.09 2.87 -14.45
CA SER A 58 -4.62 4.23 -14.42
C SER A 58 -3.54 5.27 -14.66
N ILE A 59 -3.95 6.51 -14.94
CA ILE A 59 -3.06 7.66 -14.96
C ILE A 59 -3.16 8.37 -13.61
N GLY A 60 -2.03 8.54 -12.92
CA GLY A 60 -1.99 9.18 -11.62
C GLY A 60 -0.59 9.25 -11.02
N ASN A 61 -0.53 8.91 -9.74
CA ASN A 61 0.62 9.04 -8.86
C ASN A 61 1.23 7.66 -8.58
N PRO A 62 2.48 7.38 -9.02
CA PRO A 62 3.15 6.12 -8.71
C PRO A 62 3.28 5.89 -7.20
N GLU A 63 3.33 6.96 -6.40
CA GLU A 63 3.40 6.89 -4.94
C GLU A 63 2.23 6.10 -4.34
N ALA A 64 1.05 6.13 -4.97
CA ALA A 64 -0.10 5.33 -4.55
C ALA A 64 0.18 3.83 -4.68
N ASP A 65 0.84 3.42 -5.78
CA ASP A 65 1.19 2.03 -6.00
C ASP A 65 2.30 1.57 -5.03
N LEU A 66 3.31 2.42 -4.82
CA LEU A 66 4.41 2.16 -3.90
C LEU A 66 3.91 2.04 -2.45
N ALA A 67 3.02 2.94 -2.03
CA ALA A 67 2.40 2.89 -0.70
C ALA A 67 1.60 1.60 -0.48
N GLU A 68 0.93 1.07 -1.51
CA GLU A 68 0.21 -0.21 -1.40
C GLU A 68 1.17 -1.37 -1.17
N TYR A 69 2.29 -1.46 -1.91
CA TYR A 69 3.32 -2.48 -1.65
C TYR A 69 3.85 -2.40 -0.22
N ILE A 70 4.11 -1.18 0.27
CA ILE A 70 4.56 -0.95 1.64
C ILE A 70 3.52 -1.45 2.66
N ILE A 71 2.25 -1.06 2.50
CA ILE A 71 1.15 -1.47 3.39
C ILE A 71 0.98 -3.00 3.36
N MET A 72 1.05 -3.62 2.18
CA MET A 72 0.95 -5.07 2.04
C MET A 72 2.06 -5.80 2.78
N ILE A 73 3.29 -5.30 2.79
CA ILE A 73 4.40 -5.92 3.52
C ILE A 73 4.31 -5.61 5.02
N ARG A 74 4.04 -4.35 5.37
CA ARG A 74 4.04 -3.85 6.75
C ARG A 74 2.92 -4.45 7.59
N TYR A 75 1.76 -4.71 7.01
CA TYR A 75 0.59 -5.22 7.74
C TYR A 75 0.18 -6.63 7.30
N ALA A 76 1.04 -7.34 6.54
CA ALA A 76 0.77 -8.71 6.14
C ALA A 76 0.45 -9.60 7.36
N ILE A 77 -0.66 -10.32 7.25
CA ILE A 77 -1.01 -11.45 8.10
C ILE A 77 -0.74 -12.73 7.31
N LEU A 78 0.32 -13.45 7.69
CA LEU A 78 0.65 -14.71 7.01
C LEU A 78 -0.37 -15.81 7.35
N PRO A 79 -0.57 -16.79 6.46
CA PRO A 79 -1.57 -17.84 6.68
C PRO A 79 -1.32 -18.59 7.99
N PRO A 80 -2.38 -19.07 8.68
CA PRO A 80 -2.25 -19.72 9.99
C PRO A 80 -1.47 -21.04 9.95
N HIS A 81 -1.30 -21.63 8.76
CA HIS A 81 -0.51 -22.83 8.52
C HIS A 81 0.96 -22.54 8.15
N ALA A 82 1.36 -21.26 8.08
CA ALA A 82 2.74 -20.89 7.86
C ALA A 82 3.60 -21.33 9.07
N PRO A 83 4.80 -21.91 8.86
CA PRO A 83 5.69 -22.28 9.94
C PRO A 83 6.03 -21.07 10.84
N SER A 84 5.93 -21.22 12.18
CA SER A 84 6.13 -20.10 13.12
C SER A 84 7.50 -19.41 12.96
N ASN A 85 8.53 -20.15 12.58
CA ASN A 85 9.85 -19.61 12.29
C ASN A 85 9.89 -18.78 10.99
N ALA A 86 9.08 -19.12 10.00
CA ALA A 86 8.93 -18.32 8.79
C ALA A 86 8.21 -17.01 9.11
N VAL A 87 7.16 -17.07 9.95
CA VAL A 87 6.43 -15.88 10.42
C VAL A 87 7.35 -14.95 11.20
N SER A 88 8.06 -15.44 12.21
CA SER A 88 8.97 -14.60 13.01
C SER A 88 10.14 -14.03 12.21
N ARG A 89 10.66 -14.79 11.23
CA ARG A 89 11.67 -14.28 10.29
C ARG A 89 11.11 -13.18 9.39
N PHE A 90 9.91 -13.35 8.86
CA PHE A 90 9.26 -12.31 8.06
C PHE A 90 9.00 -11.05 8.89
N ASP A 91 8.47 -11.20 10.10
CA ASP A 91 8.20 -10.09 11.01
C ASP A 91 9.47 -9.31 11.37
N SER A 92 10.58 -9.99 11.60
CA SER A 92 11.87 -9.33 11.87
C SER A 92 12.51 -8.68 10.64
N LEU A 93 12.06 -9.02 9.42
CA LEU A 93 12.61 -8.49 8.17
C LEU A 93 11.73 -7.45 7.49
N ARG A 94 10.42 -7.34 7.81
CA ARG A 94 9.47 -6.50 7.05
C ARG A 94 9.93 -5.05 6.86
N GLU A 95 10.40 -4.38 7.92
CA GLU A 95 10.88 -3.00 7.81
C GLU A 95 12.18 -2.88 7.02
N ARG A 96 13.05 -3.89 7.07
CA ARG A 96 14.25 -3.93 6.24
C ARG A 96 13.89 -4.10 4.76
N ILE A 97 12.90 -4.93 4.43
CA ILE A 97 12.40 -5.11 3.06
C ILE A 97 11.86 -3.78 2.53
N ILE A 98 11.02 -3.11 3.32
CA ILE A 98 10.45 -1.80 2.96
C ILE A 98 11.57 -0.76 2.76
N HIS A 99 12.55 -0.71 3.66
CA HIS A 99 13.67 0.21 3.55
C HIS A 99 14.47 0.00 2.26
N VAL A 100 14.84 -1.25 1.94
CA VAL A 100 15.56 -1.57 0.69
C VAL A 100 14.73 -1.20 -0.54
N PHE A 101 13.42 -1.48 -0.52
CA PHE A 101 12.51 -1.11 -1.59
C PHE A 101 12.47 0.40 -1.82
N CYS A 102 12.28 1.20 -0.76
CA CYS A 102 12.23 2.66 -0.86
C CYS A 102 13.57 3.26 -1.31
N GLU A 103 14.70 2.78 -0.76
CA GLU A 103 16.03 3.27 -1.14
C GLU A 103 16.34 2.98 -2.61
N GLU A 104 15.98 1.79 -3.11
CA GLU A 104 16.20 1.45 -4.51
C GLU A 104 15.31 2.28 -5.45
N TYR A 105 14.04 2.50 -5.09
CA TYR A 105 13.15 3.40 -5.83
C TYR A 105 13.67 4.83 -5.85
N ARG A 106 14.13 5.35 -4.70
CA ARG A 106 14.76 6.67 -4.61
C ARG A 106 15.99 6.75 -5.49
N ARG A 107 16.87 5.75 -5.45
CA ARG A 107 18.10 5.69 -6.25
C ARG A 107 17.81 5.74 -7.76
N LEU A 108 16.75 5.07 -8.20
CA LEU A 108 16.39 4.96 -9.62
C LEU A 108 15.58 6.15 -10.14
N THR A 109 14.76 6.78 -9.30
CA THR A 109 13.75 7.77 -9.73
C THR A 109 13.96 9.17 -9.15
N GLY A 110 14.72 9.30 -8.07
CA GLY A 110 14.83 10.53 -7.28
C GLY A 110 13.63 10.81 -6.37
N LEU A 111 12.63 9.92 -6.33
CA LEU A 111 11.46 10.04 -5.46
C LEU A 111 11.86 9.92 -3.99
N GLU A 112 11.49 10.91 -3.18
CA GLU A 112 11.84 10.90 -1.76
C GLU A 112 10.91 10.00 -0.95
N PRO A 113 11.40 9.25 0.06
CA PRO A 113 10.55 8.31 0.83
C PRO A 113 9.36 8.97 1.53
N ASN A 114 9.47 10.25 1.92
CA ASN A 114 8.37 11.01 2.49
C ASN A 114 7.24 11.27 1.47
N GLU A 115 7.55 11.37 0.18
CA GLU A 115 6.52 11.48 -0.87
C GLU A 115 5.68 10.21 -0.96
N ILE A 116 6.26 9.03 -0.67
CA ILE A 116 5.50 7.76 -0.61
C ILE A 116 4.71 7.69 0.70
N GLU A 117 5.33 8.12 1.80
CA GLU A 117 4.76 8.10 3.15
C GLU A 117 3.46 8.90 3.23
N ASP A 118 3.38 10.03 2.54
CA ASP A 118 2.17 10.86 2.43
C ASP A 118 0.98 10.11 1.80
N TRP A 119 1.23 9.04 1.04
CA TRP A 119 0.20 8.21 0.43
C TRP A 119 -0.26 7.04 1.30
N ILE A 120 0.42 6.73 2.41
CA ILE A 120 0.03 5.63 3.30
C ILE A 120 -1.39 5.83 3.84
N LEU A 121 -1.75 7.04 4.29
CA LEU A 121 -3.07 7.34 4.83
C LEU A 121 -4.22 7.07 3.82
N PRO A 122 -4.25 7.68 2.62
CA PRO A 122 -5.33 7.45 1.66
C PRO A 122 -5.34 6.03 1.09
N VAL A 123 -4.17 5.39 0.96
CA VAL A 123 -4.07 4.02 0.45
C VAL A 123 -4.57 3.01 1.49
N ALA A 124 -4.20 3.14 2.76
CA ALA A 124 -4.72 2.31 3.85
C ALA A 124 -6.26 2.43 3.96
N ALA A 125 -6.78 3.66 3.90
CA ALA A 125 -8.22 3.92 3.93
C ALA A 125 -8.95 3.32 2.72
N ARG A 126 -8.35 3.38 1.52
CA ARG A 126 -8.87 2.72 0.31
C ARG A 126 -8.87 1.20 0.49
N LYS A 127 -7.83 0.61 1.07
CA LYS A 127 -7.66 -0.84 1.24
C LYS A 127 -8.73 -1.45 2.18
N LEU A 128 -9.24 -0.69 3.14
CA LEU A 128 -10.38 -1.10 3.99
C LEU A 128 -11.70 -1.34 3.23
N HIS A 129 -11.80 -0.91 1.96
CA HIS A 129 -12.93 -1.26 1.11
C HIS A 129 -12.80 -2.68 0.51
N ALA A 130 -11.59 -3.23 0.40
CA ALA A 130 -11.37 -4.51 -0.25
C ALA A 130 -11.87 -5.67 0.62
N ASP A 131 -12.59 -6.61 0.01
CA ASP A 131 -13.09 -7.82 0.70
C ASP A 131 -11.98 -8.86 0.97
N ALA A 132 -10.80 -8.68 0.38
CA ALA A 132 -9.74 -9.68 0.36
C ALA A 132 -8.81 -9.67 1.60
N ILE A 133 -8.97 -8.73 2.54
CA ILE A 133 -8.12 -8.61 3.74
C ILE A 133 -8.82 -9.12 5.00
N SER A 134 -8.05 -9.74 5.90
CA SER A 134 -8.56 -10.31 7.15
C SER A 134 -9.01 -9.24 8.16
N GLU A 135 -9.87 -9.59 9.12
CA GLU A 135 -10.27 -8.66 10.20
C GLU A 135 -9.06 -8.19 11.05
N GLN A 136 -8.04 -9.04 11.20
CA GLN A 136 -6.80 -8.67 11.90
C GLN A 136 -6.01 -7.60 11.13
N GLU A 137 -5.89 -7.78 9.81
CA GLU A 137 -5.26 -6.79 8.94
C GLU A 137 -6.06 -5.48 8.93
N LYS A 138 -7.39 -5.53 8.85
CA LYS A 138 -8.26 -4.35 8.96
C LYS A 138 -8.04 -3.60 10.27
N ALA A 139 -7.90 -4.30 11.40
CA ALA A 139 -7.64 -3.67 12.68
C ALA A 139 -6.30 -2.93 12.72
N LEU A 140 -5.24 -3.51 12.11
CA LEU A 140 -3.95 -2.84 11.97
C LEU A 140 -4.02 -1.60 11.08
N LEU A 141 -4.71 -1.69 9.93
CA LEU A 141 -4.91 -0.54 9.04
C LEU A 141 -5.74 0.57 9.69
N LEU A 142 -6.75 0.22 10.49
CA LEU A 142 -7.52 1.20 11.25
C LEU A 142 -6.68 1.92 12.30
N ALA A 143 -5.82 1.19 13.02
CA ALA A 143 -4.89 1.79 13.96
C ALA A 143 -3.91 2.74 13.25
N GLU A 144 -3.42 2.35 12.07
CA GLU A 144 -2.53 3.16 11.24
C GLU A 144 -3.21 4.43 10.72
N ILE A 145 -4.45 4.32 10.24
CA ILE A 145 -5.20 5.50 9.78
C ILE A 145 -5.39 6.47 10.94
N ARG A 146 -5.85 5.98 12.11
CA ARG A 146 -6.15 6.81 13.27
C ARG A 146 -4.92 7.45 13.92
N SER A 147 -3.73 6.86 13.78
CA SER A 147 -2.50 7.48 14.26
C SER A 147 -2.04 8.68 13.41
N ARG A 148 -2.57 8.81 12.18
CA ARG A 148 -2.23 9.85 11.20
C ARG A 148 -3.29 10.95 11.04
N LEU A 149 -4.46 10.80 11.64
CA LEU A 149 -5.56 11.77 11.62
C LEU A 149 -5.43 12.82 12.72
#